data_AF-A0A085LZ21-F1
#
_entry.id   AF-A0A085LZ21-F1
#
_cell.length_a   1.000
_cell.length_b   1.000
_cell.length_c   1.000
_cell.angle_alpha   90.00
_cell.angle_beta   90.00
_cell.angle_gamma   90.00
#
_symmetry.space_group_name_H-M   'P 1'
#
loop_
_entity.id
_entity.type
_entity.pdbx_description
1 polymer ?
#
loop_
_entity_poly.entity_id
_entity_poly.type
_entity_poly.pdbx_seq_one_letter_code
_entity_poly.pdbx_strand_id
1 'polypeptide(L)'
;MVFPVVIYGCESWTIRKVDRRRIDAFELWCWRSILRVRWTSRRTNKFLLEEIEPGYSLESAMLKSKLRYFGRLMRRHDSLENSLMLGKLAGKRRRGRQKLRWIDGITQATNPSLTRLREITEGRTAWKTMVHEITKSRSRLND
;
A
#
# COMPACT_ATOMS: atom_id res chain seq x y z
N MET A 1 -17.08 -1.62 11.82
CA MET A 1 -15.62 -1.78 11.62
C MET A 1 -15.38 -2.31 10.21
N VAL A 2 -15.18 -1.44 9.21
CA VAL A 2 -15.14 -1.82 7.78
C VAL A 2 -13.70 -1.92 7.22
N PHE A 3 -12.74 -1.22 7.84
CA PHE A 3 -11.34 -1.21 7.38
C PHE A 3 -10.63 -2.58 7.38
N PRO A 4 -10.81 -3.47 8.38
CA PRO A 4 -10.17 -4.79 8.35
C PRO A 4 -10.59 -5.65 7.15
N VAL A 5 -11.84 -5.49 6.70
CA VAL A 5 -12.38 -6.23 5.55
C VAL A 5 -11.72 -5.78 4.25
N VAL A 6 -11.53 -4.47 4.07
CA VAL A 6 -10.88 -3.90 2.88
C VAL A 6 -9.39 -4.23 2.81
N ILE A 7 -8.74 -4.35 3.97
CA ILE A 7 -7.31 -4.71 4.07
C ILE A 7 -7.10 -6.21 3.83
N TYR A 8 -8.13 -7.04 3.99
CA TYR A 8 -8.01 -8.47 3.77
C TYR A 8 -7.62 -8.78 2.30
N GLY A 9 -6.55 -9.54 2.11
CA GLY A 9 -6.07 -9.91 0.77
C GLY A 9 -5.42 -8.77 -0.03
N CYS A 10 -5.31 -7.55 0.51
CA CYS A 10 -4.70 -6.42 -0.20
C CYS A 10 -3.21 -6.64 -0.54
N GLU A 11 -2.57 -7.58 0.14
CA GLU A 11 -1.15 -7.95 -0.01
C GLU A 11 -0.80 -8.34 -1.45
N SER A 12 -1.71 -8.99 -2.17
CA SER A 12 -1.48 -9.48 -3.54
C SER A 12 -1.98 -8.53 -4.64
N TRP A 13 -2.68 -7.47 -4.28
CA TRP A 13 -3.36 -6.60 -5.25
C TRP A 13 -2.41 -5.63 -5.94
N THR A 14 -2.62 -5.39 -7.23
CA THR A 14 -2.00 -4.30 -7.98
C THR A 14 -2.89 -3.07 -7.89
N ILE A 15 -2.53 -2.10 -7.04
CA ILE A 15 -3.34 -0.89 -6.84
C ILE A 15 -3.00 0.13 -7.94
N ARG A 16 -3.98 0.47 -8.78
CA ARG A 16 -3.85 1.53 -9.80
C ARG A 16 -4.13 2.89 -9.19
N LYS A 17 -3.79 3.96 -9.92
CA LYS A 17 -4.11 5.34 -9.51
C LYS A 17 -5.61 5.57 -9.32
N VAL A 18 -6.46 4.94 -10.14
CA VAL A 18 -7.92 5.01 -10.01
C VAL A 18 -8.40 4.29 -8.75
N ASP A 19 -7.80 3.14 -8.43
CA ASP A 19 -8.13 2.38 -7.23
C ASP A 19 -7.73 3.15 -5.97
N ARG A 20 -6.57 3.85 -5.97
CA ARG A 20 -6.17 4.76 -4.87
C ARG A 20 -7.24 5.80 -4.61
N ARG A 21 -7.69 6.52 -5.64
CA ARG A 21 -8.75 7.53 -5.51
C ARG A 21 -10.05 6.97 -4.93
N ARG A 22 -10.41 5.74 -5.29
CA ARG A 22 -11.60 5.05 -4.75
C ARG A 22 -11.43 4.68 -3.29
N ILE A 23 -10.26 4.14 -2.93
CA ILE A 23 -9.89 3.85 -1.54
C ILE A 23 -9.92 5.15 -0.72
N ASP A 24 -9.45 6.25 -1.30
CA ASP A 24 -9.39 7.53 -0.62
C ASP A 24 -10.78 8.09 -0.31
N ALA A 25 -11.65 8.10 -1.31
CA ALA A 25 -13.04 8.50 -1.16
C ALA A 25 -13.79 7.59 -0.18
N PHE A 26 -13.52 6.28 -0.22
CA PHE A 26 -14.10 5.31 0.71
C PHE A 26 -13.67 5.58 2.15
N GLU A 27 -12.39 5.85 2.39
CA GLU A 27 -11.87 6.18 3.71
C GLU A 27 -12.54 7.44 4.27
N LEU A 28 -12.64 8.50 3.46
CA LEU A 28 -13.33 9.74 3.85
C LEU A 28 -14.83 9.51 4.11
N TRP A 29 -15.48 8.70 3.30
CA TRP A 29 -16.87 8.31 3.53
C TRP A 29 -17.03 7.59 4.87
N CYS A 30 -16.17 6.61 5.18
CA CYS A 30 -16.17 5.92 6.46
C CYS A 30 -15.99 6.88 7.63
N TRP A 31 -15.05 7.84 7.54
CA TRP A 31 -14.85 8.85 8.57
C TRP A 31 -16.08 9.73 8.77
N ARG A 32 -16.72 10.18 7.68
CA ARG A 32 -17.98 10.95 7.77
C ARG A 32 -19.11 10.15 8.41
N SER A 33 -19.21 8.86 8.11
CA SER A 33 -20.21 7.96 8.70
C SER A 33 -19.94 7.73 10.19
N ILE A 34 -18.69 7.51 10.59
CA ILE A 34 -18.30 7.29 12.00
C ILE A 34 -18.57 8.55 12.83
N LEU A 35 -18.17 9.72 12.34
CA LEU A 35 -18.41 11.01 12.99
C LEU A 35 -19.87 11.49 12.86
N ARG A 36 -20.74 10.74 12.17
CA ARG A 36 -22.14 11.08 11.90
C ARG A 36 -22.32 12.49 11.33
N VAL A 37 -21.37 12.94 10.49
CA VAL A 37 -21.42 14.27 9.89
C VAL A 37 -22.58 14.33 8.91
N ARG A 38 -23.61 15.10 9.26
CA ARG A 38 -24.73 15.37 8.35
C ARG A 38 -24.21 16.10 7.10
N TRP A 39 -24.77 15.76 5.95
CA TRP A 39 -24.45 16.43 4.68
C TRP A 39 -24.72 17.95 4.77
N THR A 40 -25.70 18.36 5.56
CA THR A 40 -26.10 19.76 5.81
C THR A 40 -24.99 20.60 6.42
N SER A 41 -24.09 19.99 7.18
CA SER A 41 -23.00 20.70 7.86
C SER A 41 -21.95 21.25 6.89
N ARG A 42 -21.98 20.87 5.60
CA ARG A 42 -21.08 21.33 4.52
C ARG A 42 -19.58 21.37 4.91
N ARG A 43 -19.16 20.47 5.81
CA ARG A 43 -17.78 20.40 6.29
C ARG A 43 -16.85 19.89 5.19
N THR A 44 -15.76 20.63 4.95
CA THR A 44 -14.71 20.29 3.98
C THR A 44 -13.95 19.03 4.41
N ASN A 45 -13.47 18.25 3.45
CA ASN A 45 -12.68 17.04 3.73
C ASN A 45 -11.36 17.36 4.46
N LYS A 46 -10.73 18.52 4.17
CA LYS A 46 -9.53 18.98 4.87
C LYS A 46 -9.76 19.17 6.37
N PHE A 47 -10.81 19.90 6.73
CA PHE A 47 -11.21 20.10 8.13
C PHE A 47 -11.46 18.77 8.86
N LEU A 48 -12.10 17.80 8.18
CA LEU A 48 -12.32 16.47 8.78
C LEU A 48 -11.03 15.69 9.00
N LEU A 49 -10.02 15.84 8.14
CA LEU A 49 -8.73 15.19 8.31
C LEU A 49 -7.91 15.83 9.43
N GLU A 50 -8.00 17.15 9.60
CA GLU A 50 -7.38 17.88 10.71
C GLU A 50 -7.99 17.49 12.07
N GLU A 51 -9.31 17.33 12.14
CA GLU A 51 -10.02 16.93 13.37
C GLU A 51 -9.70 15.50 13.82
N ILE A 52 -9.56 14.57 12.86
CA ILE A 52 -9.31 13.15 13.16
C ILE A 52 -7.82 12.88 13.40
N GLU A 53 -6.95 13.63 12.72
CA GLU A 53 -5.50 13.44 12.67
C GLU A 53 -5.09 11.96 12.61
N PRO A 54 -5.50 11.21 11.57
CA PRO A 54 -5.24 9.78 11.53
C PRO A 54 -3.74 9.51 11.42
N GLY A 55 -3.17 8.79 12.39
CA GLY A 55 -1.74 8.45 12.41
C GLY A 55 -1.25 7.66 11.19
N TYR A 56 -2.14 7.03 10.42
CA TYR A 56 -1.85 6.48 9.09
C TYR A 56 -3.14 6.37 8.25
N SER A 57 -3.04 6.61 6.94
CA SER A 57 -4.16 6.44 6.00
C SER A 57 -4.44 4.96 5.70
N LEU A 58 -5.62 4.68 5.11
CA LEU A 58 -5.98 3.34 4.66
C LEU A 58 -5.02 2.84 3.57
N GLU A 59 -4.60 3.72 2.65
CA GLU A 59 -3.57 3.40 1.66
C GLU A 59 -2.25 2.99 2.34
N SER A 60 -1.81 3.76 3.34
CA SER A 60 -0.59 3.47 4.10
C SER A 60 -0.69 2.15 4.86
N ALA A 61 -1.86 1.81 5.40
CA ALA A 61 -2.12 0.52 6.02
C ALA A 61 -2.01 -0.64 5.02
N MET A 62 -2.62 -0.50 3.84
CA MET A 62 -2.53 -1.49 2.76
C MET A 62 -1.09 -1.66 2.26
N LEU A 63 -0.36 -0.56 2.09
CA LEU A 63 1.05 -0.59 1.70
C LEU A 63 1.91 -1.30 2.76
N LYS A 64 1.65 -1.05 4.05
CA LYS A 64 2.32 -1.74 5.16
C LYS A 64 2.12 -3.25 5.09
N SER A 65 0.91 -3.71 4.78
CA SER A 65 0.61 -5.15 4.62
C SER A 65 1.34 -5.73 3.41
N LYS A 66 1.32 -5.05 2.27
CA LYS A 66 2.09 -5.45 1.06
C LYS A 66 3.58 -5.57 1.32
N LEU A 67 4.18 -4.59 1.99
CA LEU A 67 5.60 -4.62 2.32
C LEU A 67 5.92 -5.71 3.36
N ARG A 68 5.03 -5.96 4.32
CA ARG A 68 5.17 -7.11 5.22
C ARG A 68 5.16 -8.43 4.46
N TYR A 69 4.25 -8.60 3.50
CA TYR A 69 4.20 -9.77 2.64
C TYR A 69 5.45 -9.89 1.76
N PHE A 70 5.90 -8.80 1.13
CA PHE A 70 7.14 -8.78 0.35
C PHE A 70 8.36 -9.20 1.18
N GLY A 71 8.53 -8.65 2.38
CA GLY A 71 9.63 -9.05 3.24
C GLY A 71 9.55 -10.51 3.70
N ARG A 72 8.34 -11.08 3.83
CA ARG A 72 8.17 -12.52 4.08
C ARG A 72 8.57 -13.34 2.85
N LEU A 73 8.17 -12.88 1.67
CA LEU A 73 8.43 -13.52 0.38
C LEU A 73 9.93 -13.54 0.05
N MET A 74 10.65 -12.42 0.24
CA MET A 74 12.08 -12.32 -0.07
C MET A 74 12.95 -13.19 0.85
N ARG A 75 12.50 -13.43 2.10
CA ARG A 75 13.21 -14.30 3.05
C ARG A 75 12.97 -15.79 2.82
N ARG A 76 11.99 -16.16 1.98
CA ARG A 76 11.79 -17.56 1.59
C ARG A 76 12.69 -17.88 0.41
N HIS A 77 13.68 -18.73 0.64
CA HIS A 77 14.51 -19.31 -0.41
C HIS A 77 13.64 -20.19 -1.34
N ASP A 78 13.84 -20.04 -2.66
CA ASP A 78 13.31 -20.91 -3.73
C ASP A 78 11.82 -21.31 -3.66
N SER A 79 10.94 -20.37 -3.29
CA SER A 79 9.49 -20.58 -3.44
C SER A 79 9.00 -20.22 -4.85
N LEU A 80 8.07 -21.03 -5.37
CA LEU A 80 7.35 -20.76 -6.62
C LEU A 80 6.71 -19.36 -6.61
N GLU A 81 6.12 -18.98 -5.47
CA GLU A 81 5.54 -17.66 -5.22
C GLU A 81 6.55 -16.53 -5.47
N ASN A 82 7.79 -16.69 -4.99
CA ASN A 82 8.86 -15.71 -5.16
C ASN A 82 9.25 -15.60 -6.65
N SER A 83 9.39 -16.72 -7.35
CA SER A 83 9.66 -16.74 -8.80
C SER A 83 8.55 -16.06 -9.62
N LEU A 84 7.29 -16.37 -9.31
CA LEU A 84 6.10 -15.81 -9.97
C LEU A 84 5.94 -14.31 -9.73
N MET A 85 6.05 -13.86 -8.47
CA MET A 85 5.84 -12.47 -8.08
C MET A 85 6.96 -11.54 -8.56
N LEU A 86 8.20 -12.04 -8.62
CA LEU A 86 9.33 -11.32 -9.20
C LEU A 86 9.27 -11.25 -10.73
N GLY A 87 8.39 -12.04 -11.36
CA GLY A 87 8.20 -12.04 -12.79
C GLY A 87 9.45 -12.42 -13.58
N LYS A 88 10.29 -13.31 -13.03
CA LYS A 88 11.45 -13.93 -13.70
C LYS A 88 11.04 -14.91 -14.82
N LEU A 89 9.81 -14.85 -15.33
CA LEU A 89 9.44 -15.55 -16.54
C LEU A 89 10.04 -14.79 -17.72
N ALA A 90 11.10 -15.33 -18.31
CA ALA A 90 11.74 -14.78 -19.50
C ALA A 90 10.71 -14.60 -20.64
N GLY A 91 10.70 -13.44 -21.29
CA GLY A 91 9.84 -13.15 -22.45
C GLY A 91 9.31 -11.72 -22.53
N LYS A 92 8.97 -11.28 -23.74
CA LYS A 92 8.27 -10.00 -23.98
C LYS A 92 6.77 -10.17 -23.66
N ARG A 93 6.15 -9.17 -23.04
CA ARG A 93 4.71 -9.21 -22.78
C ARG A 93 3.93 -9.05 -24.08
N ARG A 94 2.93 -9.90 -24.28
CA ARG A 94 1.95 -9.72 -25.35
C ARG A 94 1.17 -8.42 -25.18
N ARG A 95 0.85 -7.79 -26.31
CA ARG A 95 0.00 -6.59 -26.40
C ARG A 95 -1.35 -6.89 -25.72
N GLY A 96 -1.85 -5.98 -24.88
CA GLY A 96 -3.12 -6.13 -24.16
C GLY A 96 -3.01 -6.61 -22.69
N ARG A 97 -1.88 -7.16 -22.25
CA ARG A 97 -1.68 -7.52 -20.82
C ARG A 97 -1.48 -6.27 -19.95
N GLN A 98 -1.93 -6.34 -18.69
CA GLN A 98 -1.76 -5.24 -17.72
C GLN A 98 -0.30 -4.78 -17.64
N LYS A 99 -0.07 -3.46 -17.73
CA LYS A 99 1.27 -2.87 -17.76
C LYS A 99 1.96 -2.88 -16.39
N LEU A 100 1.21 -2.66 -15.31
CA LEU A 100 1.72 -2.60 -13.94
C LEU A 100 1.90 -4.00 -13.36
N ARG A 101 3.11 -4.31 -12.88
CA ARG A 101 3.39 -5.46 -12.03
C ARG A 101 3.09 -5.13 -10.58
N TRP A 102 2.84 -6.16 -9.78
CA TRP A 102 2.85 -6.04 -8.32
C TRP A 102 4.18 -5.45 -7.83
N ILE A 103 5.30 -5.91 -8.42
CA ILE A 103 6.63 -5.42 -8.06
C ILE A 103 6.89 -3.97 -8.44
N ASP A 104 6.28 -3.48 -9.53
CA ASP A 104 6.40 -2.08 -9.94
C ASP A 104 5.74 -1.17 -8.90
N GLY A 105 4.67 -1.64 -8.23
CA GLY A 105 4.06 -0.93 -7.12
C GLY A 105 4.95 -0.87 -5.87
N ILE A 106 5.79 -1.88 -5.65
CA ILE A 106 6.73 -1.92 -4.54
C ILE A 106 7.92 -1.02 -4.82
N THR A 107 8.53 -1.10 -6.01
CA THR A 107 9.64 -0.22 -6.38
C THR A 107 9.23 1.25 -6.34
N GLN A 108 8.03 1.59 -6.86
CA GLN A 108 7.47 2.94 -6.74
C GLN A 108 7.26 3.40 -5.30
N ALA A 109 6.90 2.51 -4.39
CA ALA A 109 6.61 2.87 -3.00
C ALA A 109 7.85 2.94 -2.10
N THR A 110 8.88 2.17 -2.44
CA THR A 110 10.07 2.00 -1.60
C THR A 110 11.22 2.89 -2.05
N ASN A 111 11.33 3.16 -3.37
CA ASN A 111 12.36 3.94 -4.07
C ASN A 111 13.65 3.19 -4.51
N PRO A 112 14.31 2.29 -3.73
CA PRO A 112 15.53 1.64 -4.18
C PRO A 112 15.26 0.50 -5.16
N SER A 113 16.34 0.07 -5.84
CA SER A 113 16.31 -1.05 -6.78
C SER A 113 15.96 -2.38 -6.11
N LEU A 114 15.46 -3.33 -6.89
CA LEU A 114 15.06 -4.65 -6.40
C LEU A 114 16.19 -5.43 -5.72
N THR A 115 17.42 -5.31 -6.23
CA THR A 115 18.60 -5.94 -5.63
C THR A 115 18.86 -5.39 -4.24
N ARG A 116 18.82 -4.07 -4.09
CA ARG A 116 18.98 -3.41 -2.80
C ARG A 116 17.86 -3.74 -1.82
N LEU A 117 16.62 -3.87 -2.32
CA LEU A 117 15.50 -4.31 -1.50
C LEU A 117 15.69 -5.71 -0.93
N ARG A 118 16.31 -6.63 -1.68
CA ARG A 118 16.61 -7.99 -1.19
C ARG A 118 17.61 -7.95 -0.05
N GLU A 119 18.71 -7.24 -0.20
CA GLU A 119 19.72 -7.05 0.86
C GLU A 119 19.09 -6.49 2.14
N ILE A 120 18.24 -5.46 2.03
CA ILE A 120 17.58 -4.86 3.19
C ILE A 120 16.57 -5.82 3.82
N THR A 121 15.89 -6.66 3.03
CA THR A 121 14.93 -7.64 3.58
C THR A 121 15.60 -8.71 4.42
N GLU A 122 16.86 -9.07 4.18
CA GLU A 122 17.61 -10.04 5.00
C GLU A 122 17.67 -9.58 6.46
N GLY A 123 17.96 -8.28 6.68
CA GLY A 123 17.86 -7.65 7.99
C GLY A 123 16.41 -7.47 8.45
N ARG A 124 15.92 -8.32 9.38
CA ARG A 124 14.54 -8.23 9.88
C ARG A 124 14.23 -6.90 10.59
N THR A 125 15.19 -6.36 11.33
CA THR A 125 15.10 -5.07 12.01
C THR A 125 15.13 -3.92 11.00
N ALA A 126 16.13 -3.91 10.12
CA ALA A 126 16.27 -2.92 9.05
C ALA A 126 15.00 -2.84 8.16
N TRP A 127 14.45 -3.99 7.78
CA TRP A 127 13.20 -4.05 7.03
C TRP A 127 12.02 -3.46 7.79
N LYS A 128 11.85 -3.81 9.08
CA LYS A 128 10.76 -3.27 9.91
C LYS A 128 10.85 -1.76 10.03
N THR A 129 12.05 -1.22 10.25
CA THR A 129 12.29 0.22 10.35
C THR A 129 11.95 0.92 9.04
N MET A 130 12.45 0.41 7.91
CA MET A 130 12.17 1.00 6.59
C MET A 130 10.67 1.00 6.26
N VAL A 131 9.96 -0.10 6.55
CA VAL A 131 8.51 -0.17 6.36
C VAL A 131 7.80 0.85 7.24
N HIS A 132 8.24 1.02 8.49
CA HIS A 132 7.66 2.02 9.38
C HIS A 132 7.85 3.44 8.83
N GLU A 133 9.07 3.80 8.43
CA GLU A 133 9.39 5.10 7.85
C GLU A 133 8.55 5.41 6.61
N ILE A 134 8.44 4.47 5.67
CA ILE A 134 7.63 4.63 4.44
C ILE A 134 6.15 4.82 4.77
N THR A 135 5.64 4.11 5.78
CA THR A 135 4.24 4.24 6.17
C THR A 135 3.96 5.55 6.89
N LYS A 136 4.93 6.07 7.62
CA LYS A 136 4.84 7.33 8.36
C LYS A 136 5.00 8.55 7.45
N SER A 137 5.90 8.48 6.47
CA SER A 137 6.13 9.57 5.50
C SER A 137 4.94 9.80 4.57
N ARG A 138 4.09 8.79 4.39
CA ARG A 138 2.81 8.88 3.67
C ARG A 138 1.65 9.33 4.58
N SER A 139 1.88 10.37 5.38
CA SER A 139 0.81 11.05 6.10
C SER A 139 -0.05 11.83 5.10
N ARG A 140 -1.38 11.79 5.31
CA ARG A 140 -2.35 12.42 4.39
C ARG A 140 -2.33 13.94 4.39
N LEU A 141 -1.65 14.54 5.36
CA LEU A 141 -1.60 16.00 5.57
C LEU A 141 -0.46 16.67 4.77
N ASN A 142 0.39 15.89 4.08
CA ASN A 142 1.54 16.39 3.34
C ASN A 142 1.28 16.48 1.82
N ASP A 143 0.12 17.01 1.42
CA ASP A 143 -0.16 17.48 0.04
C ASP A 143 -0.46 18.99 0.06
#